data_AF-A2BRZ7-F1
#
_entry.id   AF-A2BRZ7-F1
#
_cell.length_a   1.000
_cell.length_b   1.000
_cell.length_c   1.000
_cell.angle_alpha   90.00
_cell.angle_beta   90.00
_cell.angle_gamma   90.00
#
_symmetry.space_group_name_H-M   'P 1'
#
loop_
_entity.id
_entity.type
_entity.pdbx_description
1 polymer ?
#
loop_
_entity_poly.entity_id
_entity_poly.type
_entity_poly.pdbx_seq_one_letter_code
_entity_poly.pdbx_strand_id
1 'polypeptide(L)' 'MRSNFRQNIRLATNILLVIGTFAIALKIAPIAEVYQEKNLCINYLKHQIDRDKLIKRLKIVKQANPSSICDSILKS' A
#
# COMPACT_ATOMS: atom_id res chain seq x y z
N MET A 1 17.16 -47.25 0.92
CA MET A 1 16.09 -46.26 0.70
C MET A 1 16.70 -44.88 0.55
N ARG A 2 16.52 -44.21 -0.60
CA ARG A 2 17.04 -42.86 -0.86
C ARG A 2 16.22 -41.87 -0.02
N SER A 3 16.87 -41.16 0.90
CA SER A 3 16.20 -40.32 1.89
C SER A 3 15.55 -39.09 1.23
N ASN A 4 14.22 -39.11 1.12
CA ASN A 4 13.40 -37.95 0.70
C ASN A 4 13.43 -36.80 1.71
N PHE A 5 14.06 -37.00 2.87
CA PHE A 5 14.14 -36.03 3.96
C PHE A 5 14.70 -34.68 3.51
N ARG A 6 15.76 -34.68 2.71
CA ARG A 6 16.41 -33.46 2.22
C ARG A 6 15.53 -32.69 1.22
N GLN A 7 14.79 -33.41 0.37
CA GLN A 7 13.85 -32.80 -0.58
C GLN A 7 12.63 -32.21 0.14
N ASN A 8 12.11 -32.92 1.15
CA ASN A 8 10.99 -32.44 1.96
C ASN A 8 11.36 -31.19 2.78
N ILE A 9 12.58 -31.14 3.35
CA ILE A 9 13.07 -29.93 4.03
C ILE A 9 13.17 -28.76 3.05
N ARG A 10 13.75 -28.97 1.86
CA ARG A 10 13.85 -27.90 0.85
C ARG A 10 12.47 -27.40 0.44
N LEU A 11 11.51 -28.31 0.26
CA LEU A 11 10.12 -27.95 -0.05
C LEU A 11 9.49 -27.11 1.08
N ALA A 12 9.62 -27.55 2.33
CA ALA A 12 9.09 -26.83 3.49
C ALA A 12 9.72 -25.43 3.64
N THR A 13 11.03 -25.30 3.46
CA THR A 13 11.71 -23.99 3.50
C THR A 13 11.20 -23.06 2.40
N ASN A 14 11.02 -23.56 1.18
CA ASN A 14 10.50 -22.75 0.07
C ASN A 14 9.07 -22.27 0.33
N ILE A 15 8.20 -23.13 0.86
CA ILE A 15 6.83 -22.76 1.24
C ILE A 15 6.86 -21.70 2.36
N LEU A 16 7.68 -21.91 3.39
CA LEU A 16 7.80 -20.97 4.51
C LEU A 16 8.31 -19.60 4.03
N LEU A 17 9.27 -19.57 3.10
CA LEU A 17 9.76 -18.34 2.49
C LEU A 17 8.64 -17.58 1.78
N VAL A 18 7.83 -18.26 0.95
CA VAL A 18 6.72 -17.63 0.22
C VAL A 18 5.65 -17.09 1.17
N ILE A 19 5.30 -17.84 2.21
CA ILE A 19 4.33 -17.38 3.21
C ILE A 19 4.89 -16.17 3.98
N GLY A 20 6.16 -16.21 4.37
CA GLY A 20 6.82 -15.11 5.08
C GLY A 20 6.87 -13.83 4.25
N THR A 21 7.25 -13.92 2.97
CA THR A 21 7.29 -12.75 2.08
C THR A 21 5.88 -12.20 1.82
N PHE A 22 4.88 -13.06 1.66
CA PHE A 22 3.49 -12.64 1.50
C PHE A 22 2.95 -11.92 2.74
N ALA A 23 3.25 -12.41 3.95
CA ALA A 23 2.86 -11.78 5.20
C ALA A 23 3.49 -10.39 5.38
N ILE A 24 4.75 -10.21 4.96
CA ILE A 24 5.42 -8.90 4.96
C ILE A 24 4.77 -7.97 3.94
N ALA A 25 4.49 -8.45 2.72
CA ALA A 25 3.82 -7.66 1.69
C ALA A 25 2.45 -7.16 2.15
N LEU A 26 1.65 -7.99 2.82
CA LEU A 26 0.36 -7.60 3.38
C LEU A 26 0.47 -6.49 4.43
N LYS A 27 1.55 -6.46 5.23
CA LYS A 27 1.79 -5.38 6.19
C LYS A 27 2.24 -4.08 5.54
N ILE A 28 2.97 -4.16 4.43
CA ILE A 28 3.48 -2.99 3.69
C ILE A 28 2.38 -2.37 2.81
N ALA A 29 1.47 -3.19 2.26
CA ALA A 29 0.37 -2.72 1.41
C ALA A 29 -0.40 -1.50 1.97
N PRO A 30 -0.92 -1.51 3.22
CA PRO A 30 -1.64 -0.36 3.76
C PRO A 30 -0.73 0.86 3.97
N ILE A 31 0.55 0.65 4.29
CA ILE A 31 1.54 1.74 4.46
C ILE A 31 1.80 2.42 3.10
N ALA A 32 1.91 1.62 2.04
CA ALA A 32 2.10 2.12 0.68
C ALA A 32 0.88 2.89 0.18
N GLU A 33 -0.34 2.44 0.52
CA GLU A 33 -1.57 3.19 0.22
C GLU A 33 -1.55 4.55 0.91
N VAL A 34 -1.34 4.62 2.23
CA VAL A 34 -1.27 5.89 2.96
C VAL A 34 -0.19 6.82 2.40
N TYR A 35 0.98 6.27 2.01
CA TYR A 35 2.04 7.06 1.41
C TYR A 35 1.65 7.62 0.03
N GLN A 36 0.93 6.83 -0.79
CA GLN A 36 0.38 7.32 -2.06
C GLN A 36 -0.66 8.41 -1.85
N GLU A 37 -1.52 8.28 -0.85
CA GLU A 37 -2.52 9.29 -0.50
C GLU A 37 -1.85 10.61 -0.08
N LYS A 38 -0.83 10.54 0.80
CA LYS A 38 -0.02 11.71 1.18
C LYS A 38 0.62 12.36 -0.03
N ASN A 39 1.22 11.59 -0.93
CA ASN A 39 1.90 12.12 -2.11
C ASN A 39 0.92 12.78 -3.09
N LEU A 40 -0.28 12.21 -3.27
CA LEU A 40 -1.34 12.84 -4.05
C LEU A 40 -1.76 14.19 -3.45
N CYS A 41 -1.92 14.27 -2.13
CA CYS A 41 -2.24 15.50 -1.45
C CYS A 41 -1.13 16.56 -1.57
N ILE A 42 0.14 16.18 -1.45
CA ILE A 42 1.28 17.08 -1.69
C ILE A 42 1.26 17.61 -3.13
N ASN A 43 1.02 16.75 -4.11
CA ASN A 43 0.96 17.15 -5.52
C ASN A 43 -0.22 18.09 -5.80
N TYR A 44 -1.35 17.91 -5.11
CA TYR A 44 -2.49 18.83 -5.18
C TYR A 44 -2.15 20.20 -4.58
N LEU A 45 -1.54 20.23 -3.38
CA LEU A 45 -1.10 21.48 -2.75
C LEU A 45 -0.05 22.23 -3.57
N LYS A 46 0.79 21.51 -4.33
CA LYS A 46 1.74 22.09 -5.30
C LYS A 46 1.10 22.49 -6.64
N HIS A 47 -0.22 22.41 -6.78
CA HIS A 47 -0.96 22.67 -8.02
C HIS A 47 -0.50 21.82 -9.23
N GLN A 48 0.08 20.65 -8.99
CA GLN A 48 0.52 19.73 -10.06
C GLN A 48 -0.59 18.78 -10.53
N ILE A 49 -1.69 18.68 -9.78
CA ILE A 49 -2.86 17.88 -10.13
C ILE A 49 -4.16 18.64 -9.83
N ASP A 50 -5.17 18.42 -10.67
CA ASP A 50 -6.49 19.02 -10.49
C ASP A 50 -7.32 18.33 -9.40
N ARG A 51 -8.28 19.09 -8.87
CA ARG A 51 -9.25 18.61 -7.88
C ARG A 51 -9.98 17.35 -8.33
N ASP A 52 -10.45 17.28 -9.57
CA ASP A 52 -11.18 16.10 -10.08
C ASP A 52 -10.31 14.85 -10.13
N LYS A 53 -9.02 15.02 -10.47
CA LYS A 53 -8.04 13.93 -10.50
C LYS A 53 -7.76 13.42 -9.09
N LEU A 54 -7.66 14.32 -8.11
CA LEU A 54 -7.52 13.99 -6.70
C LEU A 54 -8.74 13.21 -6.17
N ILE A 55 -9.95 13.75 -6.37
CA ILE A 55 -11.22 13.14 -5.90
C ILE A 55 -11.39 11.73 -6.48
N LYS A 56 -11.10 11.56 -7.77
CA LYS A 56 -11.21 10.25 -8.44
C LYS A 56 -10.23 9.22 -7.88
N ARG A 57 -8.99 9.64 -7.56
CA ARG A 57 -7.94 8.73 -7.04
C ARG A 57 -8.16 8.35 -5.58
N LEU A 58 -8.53 9.31 -4.74
CA LEU A 58 -8.84 9.08 -3.33
C LEU A 58 -10.25 8.52 -3.10
N LYS A 59 -11.05 8.32 -4.17
CA LYS A 59 -12.45 7.86 -4.13
C LYS A 59 -13.31 8.65 -3.12
N ILE A 60 -13.04 9.94 -2.99
CA ILE A 60 -13.71 10.80 -2.02
C ILE A 60 -15.10 11.17 -2.58
N VAL A 61 -16.10 11.23 -1.71
CA VAL A 61 -17.41 11.80 -2.06
C VAL A 61 -17.23 13.27 -2.47
N LYS A 62 -17.74 13.67 -3.65
CA LYS A 62 -17.58 15.01 -4.24
C LYS A 62 -17.93 16.19 -3.30
N GLN A 63 -18.71 15.95 -2.24
CA GLN A 63 -19.12 16.95 -1.25
C GLN A 63 -18.03 17.33 -0.23
N ALA A 64 -16.99 16.54 -0.04
CA ALA A 64 -15.98 16.84 0.96
C ALA A 64 -14.92 17.83 0.43
N ASN A 65 -14.46 18.75 1.29
CA ASN A 65 -13.47 19.75 0.90
C ASN A 65 -12.09 19.08 0.73
N PRO A 66 -11.51 19.07 -0.49
CA PRO A 66 -10.25 18.35 -0.76
C PRO A 66 -9.08 18.86 0.10
N SER A 67 -9.04 20.15 0.43
CA SER A 67 -7.95 20.72 1.24
C SER A 67 -7.98 20.20 2.68
N SER A 68 -9.15 20.14 3.32
CA SER A 68 -9.28 19.65 4.71
C SER A 68 -8.98 18.15 4.84
N ILE A 69 -9.26 17.38 3.78
CA ILE A 69 -8.93 15.96 3.71
C ILE A 69 -7.42 15.79 3.61
N CYS A 70 -6.77 16.57 2.76
CA CYS A 70 -5.32 16.55 2.65
C CYS A 70 -4.61 16.97 3.94
N ASP A 71 -5.14 17.96 4.67
CA ASP A 71 -4.62 18.33 5.98
C ASP A 71 -4.75 17.18 6.99
N SER A 72 -5.87 16.46 6.97
CA SER A 72 -6.10 15.29 7.83
C SER A 72 -5.16 14.13 7.49
N ILE A 73 -4.98 13.83 6.20
CA ILE A 73 -4.09 12.78 5.70
C ILE A 73 -2.62 13.11 6.01
N LEU A 74 -2.20 14.37 5.88
CA LEU A 74 -0.82 14.79 6.15
C LEU A 74 -0.48 14.79 7.65
N LYS A 75 -1.46 15.06 8.52
CA LYS A 75 -1.29 15.12 9.98
C LYS A 75 -1.39 13.75 10.67
N SER A 76 -1.97 12.75 10.00
CA SER A 76 -2.00 11.34 10.43
C SER A 76 -0.65 10.65 10.28
#